data_AF-A0A382LIA2-F1
#
_entry.id   AF-A0A382LIA2-F1
#
_cell.length_a   1.000
_cell.length_b   1.000
_cell.length_c   1.000
_cell.angle_alpha   90.00
_cell.angle_beta   90.00
_cell.angle_gamma   90.00
#
_symmetry.space_group_name_H-M   'P 1'
#
loop_
_entity.id
_entity.type
_entity.pdbx_description
1 polymer ?
#
loop_
_entity_poly.entity_id
_entity_poly.type
_entity_poly.pdbx_seq_one_letter_code
_entity_poly.pdbx_strand_id
1 'polypeptide(L)'
;RRLDAIFEKHGTSGTWYAHASVGTLHVRPILNLKLNSEVKKMREIAEETFEMVKQYKGSHSGEHGDGIVRSEFHEKMFGIDIVGAFQEVKKLFDPTNIMNPGKIVQPPAMDDRSLLRFKPGYEIDDPKTKFNWDLWGGFGGAVEMCNNNGACRKLRGGAMCPSYRATRDEQHSTRGRANTLRLAMSGQLGANALAKPEIEESLRYCVGCKACRRECPTGVDMARMKIEVLAQKYKNEQPPFHDKVIAYFPQYAPLLSRVSGALNLRNEIPALAKISEWLFGLDSKQRMPNWASHSSLRSLPEANQEEATDAVVFADCFNRYFEPDNVHAAIEVLFAGNRRAGLLTPLDGNKRPLCCGRTFLSLGLVEQATSEANRFVEAALLHIERGIPIVGLEPSCIL
;
A
#
# COMPACT_ATOMS: atom_id res chain seq x y z
N ARG A 1 31.78 16.52 4.23
CA ARG A 1 32.88 16.87 3.30
C ARG A 1 33.86 15.71 3.08
N ARG A 2 34.60 15.19 4.10
CA ARG A 2 35.52 14.05 3.86
C ARG A 2 34.82 12.78 3.37
N LEU A 3 33.68 12.43 3.96
CA LEU A 3 32.91 11.26 3.51
C LEU A 3 32.26 11.48 2.14
N ASP A 4 31.84 12.72 1.82
CA ASP A 4 31.35 13.06 0.48
C ASP A 4 32.43 12.81 -0.58
N ALA A 5 33.69 13.17 -0.29
CA ALA A 5 34.82 12.89 -1.18
C ALA A 5 35.07 11.38 -1.38
N ILE A 6 34.80 10.55 -0.37
CA ILE A 6 34.84 9.08 -0.52
C ILE A 6 33.73 8.64 -1.50
N PHE A 7 32.50 9.15 -1.35
CA PHE A 7 31.42 8.82 -2.28
C PHE A 7 31.72 9.28 -3.71
N GLU A 8 32.22 10.50 -3.89
CA GLU A 8 32.60 11.06 -5.19
C GLU A 8 33.71 10.25 -5.87
N LYS A 9 34.73 9.81 -5.11
CA LYS A 9 35.79 8.91 -5.60
C LYS A 9 35.23 7.61 -6.19
N HIS A 10 34.13 7.10 -5.62
CA HIS A 10 33.44 5.90 -6.07
C HIS A 10 32.31 6.16 -7.10
N GLY A 11 32.18 7.42 -7.55
CA GLY A 11 31.18 7.84 -8.52
C GLY A 11 29.75 7.77 -8.00
N THR A 12 29.55 7.96 -6.70
CA THR A 12 28.23 7.96 -6.05
C THR A 12 28.05 9.17 -5.14
N SER A 13 26.88 9.30 -4.55
CA SER A 13 26.56 10.28 -3.51
C SER A 13 25.90 9.57 -2.32
N GLY A 14 25.77 10.29 -1.19
CA GLY A 14 25.22 9.76 0.04
C GLY A 14 23.97 10.49 0.50
N THR A 15 23.11 9.75 1.20
CA THR A 15 22.03 10.32 2.02
C THR A 15 22.42 10.30 3.49
N TRP A 16 21.98 11.32 4.21
CA TRP A 16 22.41 11.61 5.57
C TRP A 16 21.20 11.81 6.48
N TYR A 17 21.19 11.14 7.62
CA TYR A 17 20.24 11.38 8.72
C TYR A 17 21.02 11.36 10.02
N ALA A 18 20.69 12.19 11.00
CA ALA A 18 21.51 12.31 12.20
C ALA A 18 20.66 12.43 13.46
N HIS A 19 21.19 11.90 14.56
CA HIS A 19 20.70 12.12 15.90
C HIS A 19 21.72 12.96 16.65
N ALA A 20 21.54 14.28 16.60
CA ALA A 20 22.48 15.23 17.22
C ALA A 20 22.65 14.98 18.72
N SER A 21 21.60 14.55 19.43
CA SER A 21 21.62 14.28 20.87
C SER A 21 22.60 13.18 21.30
N VAL A 22 22.95 12.26 20.39
CA VAL A 22 23.83 11.10 20.66
C VAL A 22 25.03 11.05 19.71
N GLY A 23 25.29 12.13 18.97
CA GLY A 23 26.43 12.21 18.04
C GLY A 23 26.41 11.13 16.94
N THR A 24 25.23 10.64 16.56
CA THR A 24 25.10 9.53 15.59
C THR A 24 24.74 10.06 14.21
N LEU A 25 25.45 9.56 13.19
CA LEU A 25 25.26 9.92 11.79
C LEU A 25 24.97 8.66 10.97
N HIS A 26 23.76 8.58 10.45
CA HIS A 26 23.31 7.54 9.53
C HIS A 26 23.67 7.95 8.11
N VAL A 27 24.47 7.11 7.45
CA VAL A 27 24.95 7.37 6.10
C VAL A 27 24.59 6.23 5.20
N ARG A 28 24.05 6.55 4.03
CA ARG A 28 23.69 5.53 3.04
C ARG A 28 24.13 5.98 1.64
N PRO A 29 25.13 5.32 1.02
CA PRO A 29 25.51 5.59 -0.35
C PRO A 29 24.39 5.13 -1.31
N ILE A 30 24.24 5.83 -2.42
CA ILE A 30 23.24 5.51 -3.45
C ILE A 30 23.86 4.52 -4.42
N LEU A 31 23.64 3.23 -4.15
CA LEU A 31 24.20 2.12 -4.94
C LEU A 31 23.11 1.17 -5.44
N ASN A 32 23.31 0.63 -6.64
CA ASN A 32 22.49 -0.44 -7.20
C ASN A 32 23.06 -1.81 -6.83
N LEU A 33 22.64 -2.35 -5.69
CA LEU A 33 23.11 -3.66 -5.17
C LEU A 33 22.70 -4.88 -6.02
N LYS A 34 21.99 -4.68 -7.14
CA LYS A 34 21.81 -5.72 -8.17
C LYS A 34 23.07 -5.92 -9.01
N LEU A 35 23.98 -4.95 -9.08
CA LEU A 35 25.22 -5.04 -9.85
C LEU A 35 26.38 -5.49 -8.97
N ASN A 36 27.15 -6.48 -9.45
CA ASN A 36 28.35 -6.98 -8.76
C ASN A 36 29.38 -5.87 -8.50
N SER A 37 29.56 -4.96 -9.46
CA SER A 37 30.49 -3.83 -9.35
C SER A 37 30.10 -2.89 -8.21
N GLU A 38 28.82 -2.59 -8.05
CA GLU A 38 28.29 -1.70 -7.00
C GLU A 38 28.37 -2.32 -5.60
N VAL A 39 28.26 -3.65 -5.51
CA VAL A 39 28.47 -4.38 -4.24
C VAL A 39 29.94 -4.27 -3.79
N LYS A 40 30.89 -4.39 -4.72
CA LYS A 40 32.32 -4.16 -4.43
C LYS A 40 32.59 -2.72 -4.00
N LYS A 41 32.02 -1.73 -4.71
CA LYS A 41 32.07 -0.32 -4.30
C LYS A 41 31.52 -0.12 -2.88
N MET A 42 30.44 -0.80 -2.51
CA MET A 42 29.89 -0.71 -1.15
C MET A 42 30.92 -1.11 -0.09
N ARG A 43 31.67 -2.19 -0.33
CA ARG A 43 32.75 -2.65 0.55
C ARG A 43 33.89 -1.64 0.62
N GLU A 44 34.38 -1.18 -0.53
CA GLU A 44 35.47 -0.19 -0.61
C GLU A 44 35.10 1.11 0.11
N ILE A 45 33.88 1.62 -0.11
CA ILE A 45 33.34 2.78 0.61
C ILE A 45 33.30 2.52 2.11
N ALA A 46 32.82 1.36 2.56
CA ALA A 46 32.74 1.02 3.98
C ALA A 46 34.13 0.99 4.62
N GLU A 47 35.11 0.34 4.00
CA GLU A 47 36.48 0.25 4.51
C GLU A 47 37.15 1.63 4.62
N GLU A 48 37.05 2.47 3.58
CA GLU A 48 37.58 3.84 3.61
C GLU A 48 36.87 4.70 4.68
N THR A 49 35.56 4.52 4.82
CA THR A 49 34.76 5.22 5.83
C THR A 49 35.18 4.81 7.24
N PHE A 50 35.41 3.52 7.49
CA PHE A 50 35.81 3.02 8.81
C PHE A 50 37.21 3.50 9.19
N GLU A 51 38.14 3.54 8.25
CA GLU A 51 39.47 4.13 8.48
C GLU A 51 39.37 5.62 8.81
N MET A 52 38.53 6.37 8.08
CA MET A 52 38.26 7.76 8.40
C MET A 52 37.66 7.91 9.81
N VAL A 53 36.64 7.14 10.16
CA VAL A 53 35.98 7.19 11.48
C VAL A 53 36.96 6.88 12.61
N LYS A 54 37.88 5.94 12.40
CA LYS A 54 38.95 5.60 13.36
C LYS A 54 39.86 6.79 13.66
N GLN A 55 40.19 7.61 12.66
CA GLN A 55 40.99 8.83 12.86
C GLN A 55 40.29 9.86 13.78
N TYR A 56 38.96 9.84 13.80
CA TYR A 56 38.14 10.64 14.71
C TYR A 56 37.84 9.95 16.05
N LYS A 57 38.44 8.77 16.30
CA LYS A 57 38.15 7.92 17.48
C LYS A 57 36.67 7.56 17.60
N GLY A 58 35.96 7.51 16.48
CA GLY A 58 34.54 7.16 16.41
C GLY A 58 34.31 5.65 16.28
N SER A 59 33.04 5.25 16.39
CA SER A 59 32.58 3.89 16.09
C SER A 59 31.89 3.84 14.72
N HIS A 60 32.06 2.74 13.99
CA HIS A 60 31.31 2.47 12.76
C HIS A 60 29.90 1.93 12.98
N SER A 61 29.49 1.78 14.25
CA SER A 61 28.21 1.24 14.67
C SER A 61 27.64 1.97 15.88
N GLY A 62 26.42 1.59 16.29
CA GLY A 62 25.68 2.23 17.37
C GLY A 62 24.22 1.77 17.38
N GLU A 63 23.30 2.69 17.08
CA GLU A 63 21.83 2.49 17.20
C GLU A 63 21.29 1.24 16.48
N HIS A 64 21.81 0.91 15.29
CA HIS A 64 21.26 -0.16 14.45
C HIS A 64 21.99 -1.51 14.56
N GLY A 65 22.94 -1.62 15.52
CA GLY A 65 23.75 -2.82 15.73
C GLY A 65 24.65 -3.19 14.54
N ASP A 66 25.46 -4.23 14.74
CA ASP A 66 26.46 -4.62 13.74
C ASP A 66 25.91 -5.58 12.69
N GLY A 67 25.15 -6.59 13.14
CA GLY A 67 24.61 -7.64 12.28
C GLY A 67 25.69 -8.31 11.43
N ILE A 68 25.32 -8.90 10.30
CA ILE A 68 26.31 -9.45 9.35
C ILE A 68 27.15 -8.34 8.71
N VAL A 69 26.51 -7.21 8.40
CA VAL A 69 27.08 -6.16 7.53
C VAL A 69 28.29 -5.45 8.11
N ARG A 70 28.45 -5.40 9.45
CA ARG A 70 29.60 -4.76 10.11
C ARG A 70 30.52 -5.73 10.84
N SER A 71 30.05 -6.94 11.15
CA SER A 71 30.80 -7.87 12.02
C SER A 71 32.18 -8.23 11.48
N GLU A 72 32.36 -8.31 10.15
CA GLU A 72 33.67 -8.58 9.52
C GLU A 72 34.74 -7.55 9.96
N PHE A 73 34.31 -6.33 10.33
CA PHE A 73 35.20 -5.23 10.67
C PHE A 73 35.40 -5.03 12.18
N HIS A 74 34.87 -5.93 13.02
CA HIS A 74 34.96 -5.80 14.47
C HIS A 74 36.40 -5.78 14.99
N GLU A 75 37.31 -6.58 14.42
CA GLU A 75 38.72 -6.55 14.82
C GLU A 75 39.36 -5.17 14.57
N LYS A 76 38.97 -4.46 13.50
CA LYS A 76 39.45 -3.10 13.22
C LYS A 76 38.97 -2.09 14.27
N MET A 77 37.83 -2.34 14.92
CA MET A 77 37.22 -1.44 15.91
C MET A 77 37.58 -1.80 17.36
N PHE A 78 37.47 -3.08 17.72
CA PHE A 78 37.62 -3.55 19.09
C PHE A 78 38.99 -4.20 19.37
N GLY A 79 39.73 -4.56 18.32
CA GLY A 79 40.96 -5.34 18.45
C GLY A 79 40.71 -6.84 18.65
N ILE A 80 41.77 -7.62 18.45
CA ILE A 80 41.68 -9.09 18.44
C ILE A 80 41.31 -9.68 19.80
N ASP A 81 41.78 -9.08 20.90
CA ASP A 81 41.54 -9.59 22.25
C ASP A 81 40.06 -9.50 22.63
N ILE A 82 39.41 -8.36 22.33
CA ILE A 82 37.98 -8.15 22.63
C ILE A 82 37.11 -9.03 21.72
N VAL A 83 37.44 -9.13 20.43
CA VAL A 83 36.71 -10.03 19.52
C VAL A 83 36.88 -11.49 19.93
N GLY A 84 38.06 -11.88 20.42
CA GLY A 84 38.31 -13.18 21.03
C GLY A 84 37.40 -13.46 22.23
N ALA A 85 37.26 -12.49 23.13
CA ALA A 85 36.33 -12.60 24.26
C ALA A 85 34.87 -12.78 23.79
N PHE A 86 34.44 -12.10 22.73
CA PHE A 86 33.09 -12.31 22.15
C PHE A 86 32.93 -13.74 21.64
N GLN A 87 33.96 -14.31 21.02
CA GLN A 87 33.95 -15.69 20.52
C GLN A 87 33.89 -16.71 21.66
N GLU A 88 34.63 -16.48 22.75
CA GLU A 88 34.57 -17.33 23.94
C GLU A 88 33.17 -17.32 24.56
N VAL A 89 32.58 -16.14 24.76
CA VAL A 89 31.19 -16.02 25.24
C VAL A 89 30.24 -16.76 24.32
N LYS A 90 30.34 -16.58 23.00
CA LYS A 90 29.51 -17.30 22.03
C LYS A 90 29.65 -18.82 22.18
N LYS A 91 30.87 -19.33 22.29
CA LYS A 91 31.15 -20.76 22.42
C LYS A 91 30.63 -21.35 23.74
N LEU A 92 30.71 -20.60 24.83
CA LEU A 92 30.22 -21.03 26.13
C LEU A 92 28.69 -21.17 26.17
N PHE A 93 27.97 -20.23 25.57
CA PHE A 93 26.51 -20.21 25.57
C PHE A 93 25.87 -20.96 24.39
N ASP A 94 26.59 -21.13 23.29
CA ASP A 94 26.09 -21.78 22.07
C ASP A 94 27.19 -22.66 21.42
N PRO A 95 27.59 -23.77 22.09
CA PRO A 95 28.67 -24.63 21.62
C PRO A 95 28.37 -25.33 20.29
N THR A 96 27.10 -25.46 19.93
CA THR A 96 26.65 -26.05 18.66
C THR A 96 26.30 -25.02 17.59
N ASN A 97 26.50 -23.72 17.89
CA ASN A 97 26.32 -22.59 16.97
C ASN A 97 24.91 -22.47 16.34
N ILE A 98 23.85 -22.72 17.11
CA ILE A 98 22.46 -22.65 16.64
C ILE A 98 21.80 -21.27 16.86
N MET A 99 22.34 -20.45 17.76
CA MET A 99 21.78 -19.16 18.13
C MET A 99 22.28 -18.04 17.19
N ASN A 100 21.64 -17.89 16.03
CA ASN A 100 21.91 -16.81 15.07
C ASN A 100 23.39 -16.75 14.59
N PRO A 101 23.89 -17.81 13.92
CA PRO A 101 25.29 -17.93 13.52
C PRO A 101 25.76 -16.82 12.57
N GLY A 102 27.04 -16.47 12.67
CA GLY A 102 27.73 -15.50 11.81
C GLY A 102 27.43 -14.03 12.10
N LYS A 103 26.86 -13.71 13.28
CA LYS A 103 26.60 -12.34 13.73
C LYS A 103 27.50 -12.07 14.93
N ILE A 104 28.07 -10.87 14.99
CA ILE A 104 29.05 -10.38 15.99
C ILE A 104 30.40 -11.11 15.93
N VAL A 105 30.38 -12.43 15.78
CA VAL A 105 31.56 -13.29 15.70
C VAL A 105 31.45 -14.26 14.53
N GLN A 106 32.60 -14.66 14.00
CA GLN A 106 32.73 -15.55 12.83
C GLN A 106 31.79 -15.16 11.67
N PRO A 107 31.76 -13.88 11.27
CA PRO A 107 30.86 -13.42 10.24
C PRO A 107 31.31 -13.87 8.84
N PRO A 108 30.38 -14.00 7.89
CA PRO A 108 30.72 -14.08 6.48
C PRO A 108 31.25 -12.71 6.01
N ALA A 109 31.81 -12.68 4.79
CA ALA A 109 32.21 -11.42 4.17
C ALA A 109 30.99 -10.48 4.00
N MET A 110 31.18 -9.19 4.25
CA MET A 110 30.16 -8.15 4.12
C MET A 110 29.50 -8.17 2.74
N ASP A 111 30.28 -8.45 1.71
CA ASP A 111 29.88 -8.44 0.31
C ASP A 111 29.51 -9.83 -0.24
N ASP A 112 29.29 -10.83 0.65
CA ASP A 112 28.75 -12.13 0.24
C ASP A 112 27.35 -11.97 -0.37
N ARG A 113 27.29 -12.00 -1.69
CA ARG A 113 26.05 -11.84 -2.46
C ARG A 113 25.02 -12.92 -2.19
N SER A 114 25.41 -14.09 -1.69
CA SER A 114 24.44 -15.15 -1.36
C SER A 114 23.50 -14.74 -0.22
N LEU A 115 23.94 -13.80 0.62
CA LEU A 115 23.21 -13.27 1.77
C LEU A 115 22.47 -11.96 1.47
N LEU A 116 22.75 -11.32 0.33
CA LEU A 116 22.08 -10.08 -0.04
C LEU A 116 20.65 -10.35 -0.53
N ARG A 117 19.80 -9.33 -0.37
CA ARG A 117 18.40 -9.34 -0.84
C ARG A 117 18.31 -9.65 -2.34
N PHE A 118 19.27 -9.15 -3.11
CA PHE A 118 19.42 -9.34 -4.55
C PHE A 118 20.61 -10.28 -4.78
N LYS A 119 20.30 -11.58 -4.83
CA LYS A 119 21.28 -12.66 -5.04
C LYS A 119 21.88 -12.61 -6.47
N PRO A 120 22.99 -13.31 -6.75
CA PRO A 120 23.47 -13.48 -8.12
C PRO A 120 22.37 -14.08 -9.01
N GLY A 121 22.22 -13.56 -10.23
CA GLY A 121 21.16 -13.97 -11.16
C GLY A 121 19.76 -13.46 -10.78
N TYR A 122 19.64 -12.55 -9.81
CA TYR A 122 18.37 -11.92 -9.49
C TYR A 122 17.91 -11.02 -10.64
N GLU A 123 16.76 -11.37 -11.21
CA GLU A 123 16.06 -10.60 -12.22
C GLU A 123 14.59 -10.48 -11.81
N ILE A 124 13.92 -9.45 -12.31
CA ILE A 124 12.46 -9.32 -12.21
C ILE A 124 11.90 -9.37 -13.62
N ASP A 125 10.84 -10.15 -13.79
CA ASP A 125 9.99 -10.06 -14.97
C ASP A 125 8.88 -9.04 -14.70
N ASP A 126 8.96 -7.88 -15.37
CA ASP A 126 8.01 -6.79 -15.20
C ASP A 126 6.80 -7.00 -16.12
N PRO A 127 5.59 -7.24 -15.57
CA PRO A 127 4.42 -7.46 -16.39
C PRO A 127 3.97 -6.15 -17.07
N LYS A 128 3.21 -6.28 -18.17
CA LYS A 128 2.52 -5.13 -18.75
C LYS A 128 1.45 -4.62 -17.79
N THR A 129 1.66 -3.44 -17.24
CA THR A 129 0.86 -2.86 -16.16
C THR A 129 -0.33 -2.05 -16.67
N LYS A 130 -1.35 -1.90 -15.80
CA LYS A 130 -2.47 -0.95 -16.03
C LYS A 130 -2.15 0.44 -15.52
N PHE A 131 -1.36 0.54 -14.45
CA PHE A 131 -0.93 1.80 -13.87
C PHE A 131 0.45 2.22 -14.37
N ASN A 132 0.72 3.53 -14.41
CA ASN A 132 2.07 4.05 -14.68
C ASN A 132 3.00 3.86 -13.46
N TRP A 133 4.09 3.11 -13.64
CA TRP A 133 5.12 2.86 -12.62
C TRP A 133 6.50 3.44 -12.99
N ASP A 134 6.55 4.35 -13.97
CA ASP A 134 7.80 4.86 -14.57
C ASP A 134 8.68 5.57 -13.55
N LEU A 135 8.09 6.22 -12.55
CA LEU A 135 8.81 6.88 -11.45
C LEU A 135 9.77 5.93 -10.71
N TRP A 136 9.48 4.62 -10.71
CA TRP A 136 10.30 3.59 -10.09
C TRP A 136 11.00 2.68 -11.10
N GLY A 137 10.95 3.02 -12.39
CA GLY A 137 11.53 2.21 -13.47
C GLY A 137 10.76 0.92 -13.77
N GLY A 138 9.50 0.80 -13.34
CA GLY A 138 8.68 -0.39 -13.51
C GLY A 138 7.95 -0.82 -12.24
N PHE A 139 7.05 -1.79 -12.36
CA PHE A 139 6.31 -2.32 -11.21
C PHE A 139 7.24 -3.06 -10.24
N GLY A 140 8.23 -3.77 -10.77
CA GLY A 140 9.30 -4.42 -10.04
C GLY A 140 10.10 -3.45 -9.20
N GLY A 141 10.54 -2.35 -9.81
CA GLY A 141 11.24 -1.29 -9.08
C GLY A 141 10.39 -0.67 -7.97
N ALA A 142 9.08 -0.48 -8.20
CA ALA A 142 8.16 -0.03 -7.16
C ALA A 142 8.04 -1.06 -6.02
N VAL A 143 7.93 -2.35 -6.31
CA VAL A 143 7.87 -3.41 -5.29
C VAL A 143 9.17 -3.47 -4.46
N GLU A 144 10.31 -3.24 -5.10
CA GLU A 144 11.63 -3.26 -4.47
C GLU A 144 11.93 -2.06 -3.57
N MET A 145 11.18 -0.96 -3.71
CA MET A 145 11.34 0.27 -2.92
C MET A 145 11.20 0.04 -1.40
N CYS A 146 10.52 -1.04 -0.99
CA CYS A 146 10.47 -1.46 0.40
C CYS A 146 11.87 -1.80 0.91
N ASN A 147 12.39 -1.05 1.90
CA ASN A 147 13.72 -1.27 2.48
C ASN A 147 13.70 -2.15 3.76
N ASN A 148 12.58 -2.82 4.06
CA ASN A 148 12.41 -3.71 5.22
C ASN A 148 12.49 -3.08 6.62
N ASN A 149 12.45 -1.74 6.74
CA ASN A 149 12.60 -1.01 8.01
C ASN A 149 11.61 -1.40 9.13
N GLY A 150 10.46 -2.01 8.81
CA GLY A 150 9.53 -2.52 9.81
C GLY A 150 8.56 -1.50 10.42
N ALA A 151 8.52 -0.25 9.96
CA ALA A 151 7.55 0.77 10.43
C ALA A 151 6.08 0.32 10.30
N CYS A 152 5.80 -0.57 9.34
CA CYS A 152 4.49 -1.19 9.16
C CYS A 152 4.08 -2.20 10.24
N ARG A 153 4.98 -2.55 11.17
CA ARG A 153 4.71 -3.46 12.30
C ARG A 153 4.27 -2.74 13.58
N LYS A 154 4.12 -1.41 13.54
CA LYS A 154 3.70 -0.65 14.71
C LYS A 154 2.31 -1.09 15.19
N LEU A 155 2.16 -1.16 16.51
CA LEU A 155 0.94 -1.64 17.16
C LEU A 155 0.03 -0.52 17.64
N ARG A 156 0.60 0.67 17.85
CA ARG A 156 -0.04 1.87 18.34
C ARG A 156 0.39 3.05 17.47
N GLY A 157 -0.50 4.03 17.32
CA GLY A 157 -0.25 5.24 16.54
C GLY A 157 -0.31 5.04 15.02
N GLY A 158 -0.87 6.03 14.33
CA GLY A 158 -1.11 5.99 12.88
C GLY A 158 -2.07 4.89 12.43
N ALA A 159 -2.27 4.81 11.11
CA ALA A 159 -3.18 3.88 10.46
C ALA A 159 -2.44 2.68 9.82
N MET A 160 -1.15 2.79 9.48
CA MET A 160 -0.38 1.69 8.90
C MET A 160 0.05 0.68 9.99
N CYS A 161 -0.18 -0.63 9.88
CA CYS A 161 -0.94 -1.41 8.92
C CYS A 161 -2.03 -2.18 9.71
N PRO A 162 -3.34 -1.98 9.46
CA PRO A 162 -4.38 -2.48 10.36
C PRO A 162 -4.45 -4.02 10.35
N SER A 163 -4.22 -4.65 9.20
CA SER A 163 -4.17 -6.11 9.08
C SER A 163 -3.06 -6.71 9.94
N TYR A 164 -1.84 -6.14 9.91
CA TYR A 164 -0.76 -6.60 10.79
C TYR A 164 -1.12 -6.42 12.27
N ARG A 165 -1.75 -5.30 12.63
CA ARG A 165 -2.15 -5.04 14.03
C ARG A 165 -3.15 -6.08 14.53
N ALA A 166 -4.04 -6.54 13.66
CA ALA A 166 -5.02 -7.59 13.95
C ALA A 166 -4.36 -8.98 13.99
N THR A 167 -3.60 -9.36 12.96
CA THR A 167 -3.13 -10.75 12.79
C THR A 167 -1.78 -11.04 13.44
N ARG A 168 -0.94 -10.02 13.65
CA ARG A 168 0.48 -10.12 14.06
C ARG A 168 1.40 -10.90 13.12
N ASP A 169 0.83 -11.47 12.06
CA ASP A 169 1.53 -12.10 10.96
C ASP A 169 2.26 -11.09 10.06
N GLU A 170 3.56 -11.32 9.87
CA GLU A 170 4.44 -10.53 9.01
C GLU A 170 3.94 -10.43 7.57
N GLN A 171 3.33 -11.49 7.01
CA GLN A 171 2.76 -11.52 5.66
C GLN A 171 1.71 -10.43 5.47
N HIS A 172 0.97 -10.08 6.52
CA HIS A 172 -0.05 -9.04 6.50
C HIS A 172 0.47 -7.64 6.84
N SER A 173 1.78 -7.45 6.89
CA SER A 173 2.39 -6.12 6.94
C SER A 173 2.68 -5.58 5.54
N THR A 174 2.95 -4.27 5.42
CA THR A 174 3.38 -3.68 4.14
C THR A 174 4.66 -4.32 3.63
N ARG A 175 5.65 -4.55 4.50
CA ARG A 175 6.92 -5.15 4.09
C ARG A 175 6.77 -6.64 3.76
N GLY A 176 5.90 -7.36 4.46
CA GLY A 176 5.57 -8.76 4.13
C GLY A 176 5.05 -8.85 2.71
N ARG A 177 3.97 -8.13 2.40
CA ARG A 177 3.38 -8.06 1.05
C ARG A 177 4.38 -7.63 -0.02
N ALA A 178 5.16 -6.58 0.22
CA ALA A 178 6.15 -6.13 -0.74
C ALA A 178 7.22 -7.20 -1.01
N ASN A 179 7.67 -7.94 0.00
CA ASN A 179 8.61 -9.05 -0.22
C ASN A 179 7.93 -10.24 -0.90
N THR A 180 6.70 -10.57 -0.56
CA THR A 180 5.93 -11.63 -1.25
C THR A 180 5.81 -11.33 -2.74
N LEU A 181 5.44 -10.09 -3.10
CA LEU A 181 5.41 -9.65 -4.50
C LEU A 181 6.79 -9.71 -5.15
N ARG A 182 7.84 -9.24 -4.47
CA ARG A 182 9.21 -9.30 -4.99
C ARG A 182 9.64 -10.73 -5.30
N LEU A 183 9.38 -11.66 -4.37
CA LEU A 183 9.73 -13.07 -4.53
C LEU A 183 8.94 -13.72 -5.67
N ALA A 184 7.67 -13.33 -5.85
CA ALA A 184 6.85 -13.75 -6.98
C ALA A 184 7.40 -13.25 -8.32
N MET A 185 7.70 -11.96 -8.40
CA MET A 185 8.18 -11.29 -9.62
C MET A 185 9.60 -11.70 -10.00
N SER A 186 10.42 -12.13 -9.03
CA SER A 186 11.76 -12.62 -9.28
C SER A 186 11.84 -14.14 -9.49
N GLY A 187 10.70 -14.82 -9.71
CA GLY A 187 10.64 -16.27 -9.91
C GLY A 187 10.98 -17.14 -8.71
N GLN A 188 11.24 -16.57 -7.53
CA GLN A 188 11.58 -17.32 -6.30
C GLN A 188 10.40 -18.10 -5.73
N LEU A 189 9.16 -17.80 -6.18
CA LEU A 189 7.94 -18.56 -5.89
C LEU A 189 7.45 -19.38 -7.09
N GLY A 190 8.31 -19.59 -8.09
CA GLY A 190 8.01 -20.29 -9.34
C GLY A 190 7.35 -19.40 -10.40
N ALA A 191 7.10 -19.98 -11.58
CA ALA A 191 6.48 -19.27 -12.70
C ALA A 191 5.04 -18.82 -12.40
N ASN A 192 4.63 -17.70 -13.00
CA ASN A 192 3.28 -17.11 -12.86
C ASN A 192 2.85 -16.91 -11.40
N ALA A 193 3.81 -16.68 -10.49
CA ALA A 193 3.53 -16.60 -9.06
C ALA A 193 2.52 -15.50 -8.71
N LEU A 194 2.48 -14.38 -9.43
CA LEU A 194 1.52 -13.28 -9.17
C LEU A 194 0.04 -13.70 -9.23
N ALA A 195 -0.30 -14.75 -9.98
CA ALA A 195 -1.66 -15.27 -10.06
C ALA A 195 -1.96 -16.37 -9.02
N LYS A 196 -0.95 -16.81 -8.24
CA LYS A 196 -1.13 -17.91 -7.30
C LYS A 196 -1.90 -17.50 -6.04
N PRO A 197 -2.63 -18.44 -5.41
CA PRO A 197 -3.43 -18.17 -4.21
C PRO A 197 -2.64 -17.56 -3.04
N GLU A 198 -1.36 -17.92 -2.89
CA GLU A 198 -0.52 -17.43 -1.79
C GLU A 198 -0.26 -15.91 -1.88
N ILE A 199 -0.20 -15.37 -3.10
CA ILE A 199 -0.07 -13.92 -3.32
C ILE A 199 -1.37 -13.23 -2.96
N GLU A 200 -2.50 -13.77 -3.41
CA GLU A 200 -3.82 -13.28 -3.07
C GLU A 200 -4.03 -13.27 -1.55
N GLU A 201 -3.66 -14.34 -0.85
CA GLU A 201 -3.74 -14.43 0.61
C GLU A 201 -2.95 -13.28 1.27
N SER A 202 -1.73 -13.00 0.81
CA SER A 202 -0.93 -11.89 1.36
C SER A 202 -1.62 -10.53 1.19
N LEU A 203 -2.34 -10.34 0.09
CA LEU A 203 -3.02 -9.09 -0.26
C LEU A 203 -4.47 -9.01 0.25
N ARG A 204 -5.06 -10.14 0.66
CA ARG A 204 -6.48 -10.28 0.97
C ARG A 204 -6.94 -9.26 2.02
N TYR A 205 -6.26 -9.24 3.16
CA TYR A 205 -6.57 -8.32 4.26
C TYR A 205 -6.05 -6.89 4.06
N CYS A 206 -5.45 -6.56 2.92
CA CYS A 206 -5.10 -5.18 2.62
C CYS A 206 -6.38 -4.39 2.27
N VAL A 207 -6.77 -3.49 3.16
CA VAL A 207 -7.97 -2.63 3.02
C VAL A 207 -7.80 -1.49 2.00
N GLY A 208 -6.60 -1.31 1.43
CA GLY A 208 -6.38 -0.26 0.43
C GLY A 208 -6.42 1.18 0.97
N CYS A 209 -6.23 1.39 2.28
CA CYS A 209 -6.33 2.70 2.94
C CYS A 209 -5.22 3.71 2.59
N LYS A 210 -4.23 3.32 1.77
CA LYS A 210 -3.06 4.13 1.38
C LYS A 210 -2.21 4.68 2.56
N ALA A 211 -2.44 4.27 3.81
CA ALA A 211 -1.63 4.70 4.96
C ALA A 211 -0.14 4.40 4.78
N CYS A 212 0.19 3.28 4.14
CA CYS A 212 1.58 2.93 3.82
C CYS A 212 2.28 3.90 2.87
N ARG A 213 1.55 4.56 1.96
CA ARG A 213 2.12 5.57 1.09
C ARG A 213 2.56 6.83 1.84
N ARG A 214 1.88 7.15 2.96
CA ARG A 214 2.13 8.37 3.74
C ARG A 214 3.00 8.12 4.97
N GLU A 215 2.78 7.01 5.66
CA GLU A 215 3.42 6.71 6.95
C GLU A 215 4.68 5.85 6.81
N CYS A 216 4.89 5.17 5.68
CA CYS A 216 6.15 4.48 5.43
C CYS A 216 7.22 5.49 5.00
N PRO A 217 8.42 5.48 5.59
CA PRO A 217 9.52 6.35 5.18
C PRO A 217 9.90 6.21 3.69
N THR A 218 9.63 5.05 3.08
CA THR A 218 9.90 4.81 1.66
C THR A 218 8.70 5.05 0.75
N GLY A 219 7.50 5.35 1.30
CA GLY A 219 6.32 5.69 0.52
C GLY A 219 5.68 4.54 -0.28
N VAL A 220 5.79 3.29 0.19
CA VAL A 220 5.21 2.11 -0.49
C VAL A 220 3.69 2.27 -0.68
N ASP A 221 3.22 2.28 -1.93
CA ASP A 221 1.77 2.32 -2.25
C ASP A 221 1.21 0.90 -2.45
N MET A 222 1.04 0.19 -1.34
CA MET A 222 0.50 -1.18 -1.35
C MET A 222 -0.95 -1.25 -1.87
N ALA A 223 -1.71 -0.14 -1.78
CA ALA A 223 -3.06 -0.08 -2.32
C ALA A 223 -3.02 -0.15 -3.85
N ARG A 224 -2.18 0.67 -4.49
CA ARG A 224 -1.98 0.65 -5.94
C ARG A 224 -1.38 -0.67 -6.41
N MET A 225 -0.40 -1.22 -5.67
CA MET A 225 0.20 -2.53 -5.98
C MET A 225 -0.84 -3.66 -5.94
N LYS A 226 -1.72 -3.67 -4.93
CA LYS A 226 -2.81 -4.66 -4.85
C LYS A 226 -3.74 -4.59 -6.06
N ILE A 227 -4.15 -3.39 -6.46
CA ILE A 227 -5.05 -3.22 -7.62
C ILE A 227 -4.36 -3.70 -8.90
N GLU A 228 -3.08 -3.39 -9.08
CA GLU A 228 -2.30 -3.89 -10.22
C GLU A 228 -2.27 -5.42 -10.25
N VAL A 229 -1.95 -6.07 -9.12
CA VAL A 229 -1.90 -7.54 -9.05
C VAL A 229 -3.26 -8.17 -9.35
N LEU A 230 -4.36 -7.61 -8.82
CA LEU A 230 -5.70 -8.08 -9.14
C LEU A 230 -6.05 -7.89 -10.63
N ALA A 231 -5.64 -6.76 -11.22
CA ALA A 231 -5.82 -6.51 -12.66
C ALA A 231 -5.02 -7.51 -13.52
N GLN A 232 -3.82 -7.90 -13.09
CA GLN A 232 -3.05 -8.96 -13.75
C GLN A 232 -3.75 -10.33 -13.64
N LYS A 233 -4.26 -10.67 -12.45
CA LYS A 233 -4.97 -11.94 -12.21
C LYS A 233 -6.24 -12.05 -13.07
N TYR A 234 -7.09 -11.03 -13.04
CA TYR A 234 -8.37 -11.06 -13.75
C TYR A 234 -8.28 -10.75 -15.25
N LYS A 235 -7.06 -10.68 -15.81
CA LYS A 235 -6.86 -10.69 -17.26
C LYS A 235 -7.25 -12.04 -17.88
N ASN A 236 -6.96 -13.13 -17.16
CA ASN A 236 -7.20 -14.50 -17.63
C ASN A 236 -8.27 -15.22 -16.80
N GLU A 237 -8.60 -14.70 -15.62
CA GLU A 237 -9.56 -15.28 -14.70
C GLU A 237 -10.75 -14.34 -14.46
N GLN A 238 -11.84 -14.91 -13.95
CA GLN A 238 -12.99 -14.13 -13.53
C GLN A 238 -12.93 -13.88 -12.02
N PRO A 239 -13.30 -12.67 -11.53
CA PRO A 239 -13.44 -12.45 -10.10
C PRO A 239 -14.43 -13.44 -9.48
N PRO A 240 -14.18 -13.90 -8.24
CA PRO A 240 -15.13 -14.67 -7.47
C PRO A 240 -16.51 -14.01 -7.44
N PHE A 241 -17.57 -14.80 -7.27
CA PHE A 241 -18.93 -14.28 -7.29
C PHE A 241 -19.18 -13.20 -6.22
N HIS A 242 -18.66 -13.38 -5.01
CA HIS A 242 -18.78 -12.37 -3.93
C HIS A 242 -18.11 -11.04 -4.30
N ASP A 243 -16.95 -11.07 -4.94
CA ASP A 243 -16.28 -9.87 -5.44
C ASP A 243 -17.09 -9.20 -6.55
N LYS A 244 -17.72 -9.99 -7.44
CA LYS A 244 -18.63 -9.44 -8.47
C LYS A 244 -19.84 -8.74 -7.84
N VAL A 245 -20.42 -9.29 -6.78
CA VAL A 245 -21.52 -8.63 -6.06
C VAL A 245 -21.07 -7.24 -5.59
N ILE A 246 -19.90 -7.11 -4.96
CA ILE A 246 -19.41 -5.81 -4.52
C ILE A 246 -19.04 -4.89 -5.69
N ALA A 247 -18.32 -5.39 -6.70
CA ALA A 247 -17.87 -4.60 -7.85
C ALA A 247 -19.03 -3.96 -8.61
N TYR A 248 -20.05 -4.76 -8.91
CA TYR A 248 -21.19 -4.37 -9.74
C TYR A 248 -22.33 -3.75 -8.92
N PHE A 249 -22.13 -3.51 -7.62
CA PHE A 249 -23.11 -2.86 -6.74
C PHE A 249 -23.77 -1.61 -7.35
N PRO A 250 -23.03 -0.64 -7.92
CA PRO A 250 -23.65 0.55 -8.51
C PRO A 250 -24.61 0.27 -9.67
N GLN A 251 -24.50 -0.89 -10.32
CA GLN A 251 -25.33 -1.25 -11.46
C GLN A 251 -26.68 -1.83 -11.05
N TYR A 252 -26.71 -2.69 -10.03
CA TYR A 252 -27.95 -3.33 -9.59
C TYR A 252 -28.64 -2.62 -8.41
N ALA A 253 -27.92 -1.78 -7.65
CA ALA A 253 -28.47 -1.06 -6.50
C ALA A 253 -29.71 -0.19 -6.81
N PRO A 254 -29.84 0.48 -7.99
CA PRO A 254 -31.08 1.18 -8.34
C PRO A 254 -32.32 0.27 -8.37
N LEU A 255 -32.15 -0.99 -8.77
CA LEU A 255 -33.25 -1.95 -8.82
C LEU A 255 -33.54 -2.50 -7.42
N LEU A 256 -32.50 -2.91 -6.70
CA LEU A 256 -32.63 -3.53 -5.37
C LEU A 256 -33.15 -2.58 -4.30
N SER A 257 -32.81 -1.29 -4.37
CA SER A 257 -33.32 -0.27 -3.43
C SER A 257 -34.84 -0.07 -3.49
N ARG A 258 -35.53 -0.61 -4.50
CA ARG A 258 -37.01 -0.63 -4.56
C ARG A 258 -37.64 -1.63 -3.58
N VAL A 259 -36.87 -2.62 -3.14
CA VAL A 259 -37.28 -3.64 -2.16
C VAL A 259 -36.43 -3.54 -0.89
N SER A 260 -35.95 -2.35 -0.55
CA SER A 260 -35.04 -2.07 0.58
C SER A 260 -35.54 -2.65 1.90
N GLY A 261 -36.84 -2.53 2.19
CA GLY A 261 -37.45 -3.11 3.39
C GLY A 261 -37.23 -4.62 3.51
N ALA A 262 -37.36 -5.37 2.40
CA ALA A 262 -37.12 -6.81 2.39
C ALA A 262 -35.63 -7.15 2.54
N LEU A 263 -34.74 -6.35 1.94
CA LEU A 263 -33.29 -6.55 2.09
C LEU A 263 -32.83 -6.32 3.53
N ASN A 264 -33.42 -5.36 4.22
CA ASN A 264 -33.10 -5.04 5.61
C ASN A 264 -33.55 -6.13 6.59
N LEU A 265 -34.52 -6.98 6.24
CA LEU A 265 -34.90 -8.15 7.05
C LEU A 265 -33.73 -9.12 7.26
N ARG A 266 -32.69 -9.10 6.40
CA ARG A 266 -31.46 -9.86 6.62
C ARG A 266 -30.83 -9.56 7.99
N ASN A 267 -30.88 -8.30 8.45
CA ASN A 267 -30.31 -7.89 9.73
C ASN A 267 -31.18 -8.28 10.94
N GLU A 268 -32.45 -8.58 10.72
CA GLU A 268 -33.43 -8.92 11.76
C GLU A 268 -33.70 -10.43 11.88
N ILE A 269 -33.56 -11.18 10.78
CA ILE A 269 -33.87 -12.62 10.71
C ILE A 269 -32.57 -13.44 10.55
N PRO A 270 -32.14 -14.19 11.58
CA PRO A 270 -30.89 -14.97 11.53
C PRO A 270 -30.84 -16.01 10.40
N ALA A 271 -31.98 -16.57 10.00
CA ALA A 271 -32.06 -17.51 8.88
C ALA A 271 -31.69 -16.84 7.55
N LEU A 272 -32.14 -15.60 7.32
CA LEU A 272 -31.79 -14.83 6.12
C LEU A 272 -30.31 -14.44 6.13
N ALA A 273 -29.74 -14.11 7.30
CA ALA A 273 -28.30 -13.87 7.43
C ALA A 273 -27.47 -15.11 7.07
N LYS A 274 -27.88 -16.31 7.50
CA LYS A 274 -27.22 -17.58 7.13
C LYS A 274 -27.37 -17.91 5.64
N ILE A 275 -28.54 -17.68 5.06
CA ILE A 275 -28.75 -17.85 3.61
C ILE A 275 -27.86 -16.88 2.82
N SER A 276 -27.77 -15.62 3.26
CA SER A 276 -26.88 -14.61 2.68
C SER A 276 -25.41 -14.98 2.80
N GLU A 277 -24.98 -15.55 3.93
CA GLU A 277 -23.62 -16.07 4.12
C GLU A 277 -23.33 -17.22 3.14
N TRP A 278 -24.25 -18.17 3.01
CA TRP A 278 -24.09 -19.30 2.09
C TRP A 278 -24.04 -18.87 0.62
N LEU A 279 -24.89 -17.94 0.19
CA LEU A 279 -24.97 -17.47 -1.20
C LEU A 279 -23.83 -16.52 -1.58
N PHE A 280 -23.45 -15.61 -0.68
CA PHE A 280 -22.61 -14.46 -1.02
C PHE A 280 -21.31 -14.39 -0.20
N GLY A 281 -21.10 -15.29 0.78
CA GLY A 281 -19.94 -15.26 1.66
C GLY A 281 -19.93 -14.10 2.66
N LEU A 282 -21.08 -13.48 2.90
CA LEU A 282 -21.23 -12.36 3.84
C LEU A 282 -21.54 -12.89 5.24
N ASP A 283 -20.56 -12.82 6.15
CA ASP A 283 -20.64 -13.31 7.53
C ASP A 283 -22.00 -12.98 8.18
N SER A 284 -22.74 -14.01 8.60
CA SER A 284 -24.06 -13.86 9.20
C SER A 284 -24.03 -13.14 10.55
N LYS A 285 -22.88 -13.06 11.22
CA LYS A 285 -22.70 -12.33 12.48
C LYS A 285 -22.53 -10.83 12.27
N GLN A 286 -22.18 -10.41 11.04
CA GLN A 286 -22.01 -8.99 10.72
C GLN A 286 -23.35 -8.38 10.34
N ARG A 287 -23.66 -7.21 10.92
CA ARG A 287 -24.76 -6.37 10.46
C ARG A 287 -24.34 -5.67 9.17
N MET A 288 -25.20 -5.73 8.16
CA MET A 288 -24.99 -5.04 6.89
C MET A 288 -25.52 -3.61 6.96
N PRO A 289 -25.03 -2.69 6.12
CA PRO A 289 -25.64 -1.37 5.96
C PRO A 289 -27.13 -1.48 5.63
N ASN A 290 -27.95 -0.59 6.22
CA ASN A 290 -29.38 -0.57 5.96
C ASN A 290 -29.66 0.08 4.62
N TRP A 291 -30.37 -0.62 3.75
CA TRP A 291 -30.82 -0.08 2.47
C TRP A 291 -31.84 1.04 2.68
N ALA A 292 -31.59 2.17 2.04
CA ALA A 292 -32.54 3.26 1.88
C ALA A 292 -33.50 2.99 0.71
N SER A 293 -34.65 3.67 0.70
CA SER A 293 -35.59 3.62 -0.42
C SER A 293 -34.96 4.21 -1.69
N HIS A 294 -35.27 3.63 -2.85
CA HIS A 294 -34.88 4.19 -4.16
C HIS A 294 -35.31 5.67 -4.33
N SER A 295 -36.40 6.10 -3.68
CA SER A 295 -36.91 7.47 -3.79
C SER A 295 -36.27 8.46 -2.81
N SER A 296 -35.31 8.04 -1.97
CA SER A 296 -34.83 8.84 -0.83
C SER A 296 -34.21 10.17 -1.24
N LEU A 297 -33.63 10.26 -2.43
CA LEU A 297 -33.03 11.50 -2.96
C LEU A 297 -33.89 12.18 -4.03
N ARG A 298 -35.12 11.70 -4.30
CA ARG A 298 -35.96 12.19 -5.40
C ARG A 298 -36.48 13.62 -5.17
N SER A 299 -36.61 14.03 -3.92
CA SER A 299 -37.06 15.39 -3.55
C SER A 299 -35.97 16.45 -3.67
N LEU A 300 -34.71 16.04 -3.85
CA LEU A 300 -33.59 16.97 -3.94
C LEU A 300 -33.50 17.56 -5.36
N PRO A 301 -33.11 18.84 -5.47
CA PRO A 301 -32.94 19.49 -6.76
C PRO A 301 -31.82 18.84 -7.59
N GLU A 302 -31.99 18.81 -8.90
CA GLU A 302 -30.96 18.36 -9.84
C GLU A 302 -30.19 19.57 -10.39
N ALA A 303 -28.86 19.51 -10.39
CA ALA A 303 -28.01 20.63 -10.80
C ALA A 303 -28.22 21.09 -12.25
N ASN A 304 -28.63 20.17 -13.13
CA ASN A 304 -28.89 20.48 -14.54
C ASN A 304 -30.26 21.15 -14.78
N GLN A 305 -31.16 21.13 -13.81
CA GLN A 305 -32.51 21.71 -13.93
C GLN A 305 -32.63 23.08 -13.27
N GLU A 306 -31.65 23.49 -12.44
CA GLU A 306 -31.64 24.79 -11.78
C GLU A 306 -30.80 25.81 -12.56
N GLU A 307 -31.44 26.88 -13.05
CA GLU A 307 -30.79 27.97 -13.81
C GLU A 307 -29.66 28.70 -13.03
N ALA A 308 -29.60 28.55 -11.71
CA ALA A 308 -28.65 29.25 -10.85
C ALA A 308 -28.06 28.36 -9.74
N THR A 309 -27.47 27.22 -10.13
CA THR A 309 -26.74 26.33 -9.20
C THR A 309 -25.36 26.90 -8.84
N ASP A 310 -25.06 27.08 -7.56
CA ASP A 310 -23.78 27.60 -7.05
C ASP A 310 -22.81 26.50 -6.60
N ALA A 311 -23.32 25.28 -6.33
CA ALA A 311 -22.53 24.11 -5.95
C ALA A 311 -23.24 22.83 -6.39
N VAL A 312 -22.48 21.78 -6.71
CA VAL A 312 -23.07 20.49 -7.10
C VAL A 312 -22.65 19.40 -6.13
N VAL A 313 -23.59 18.63 -5.62
CA VAL A 313 -23.33 17.52 -4.70
C VAL A 313 -23.28 16.20 -5.45
N PHE A 314 -22.14 15.51 -5.35
CA PHE A 314 -21.98 14.14 -5.81
C PHE A 314 -22.40 13.16 -4.72
N ALA A 315 -23.57 12.56 -4.90
CA ALA A 315 -24.04 11.44 -4.09
C ALA A 315 -23.54 10.12 -4.67
N ASP A 316 -22.47 9.57 -4.08
CA ASP A 316 -21.94 8.26 -4.44
C ASP A 316 -22.93 7.11 -4.14
N CYS A 317 -22.59 5.90 -4.57
CA CYS A 317 -23.49 4.77 -4.45
C CYS A 317 -23.78 4.35 -2.99
N PHE A 318 -22.85 4.56 -2.05
CA PHE A 318 -23.07 4.20 -0.65
C PHE A 318 -23.95 5.24 0.04
N ASN A 319 -23.64 6.54 -0.10
CA ASN A 319 -24.51 7.60 0.41
C ASN A 319 -25.92 7.50 -0.19
N ARG A 320 -26.05 7.22 -1.50
CA ARG A 320 -27.36 7.12 -2.16
C ARG A 320 -28.22 5.98 -1.63
N TYR A 321 -27.65 4.81 -1.41
CA TYR A 321 -28.42 3.59 -1.14
C TYR A 321 -28.37 3.13 0.31
N PHE A 322 -27.51 3.70 1.16
CA PHE A 322 -27.41 3.35 2.57
C PHE A 322 -27.54 4.54 3.51
N GLU A 323 -26.98 5.70 3.15
CA GLU A 323 -26.93 6.88 4.04
C GLU A 323 -27.40 8.17 3.34
N PRO A 324 -28.64 8.21 2.81
CA PRO A 324 -29.13 9.35 2.04
C PRO A 324 -29.23 10.63 2.88
N ASP A 325 -29.37 10.50 4.20
CA ASP A 325 -29.48 11.63 5.14
C ASP A 325 -28.21 12.50 5.10
N ASN A 326 -27.04 11.91 4.85
CA ASN A 326 -25.80 12.66 4.67
C ASN A 326 -25.87 13.59 3.44
N VAL A 327 -26.56 13.16 2.38
CA VAL A 327 -26.74 13.94 1.15
C VAL A 327 -27.73 15.09 1.39
N HIS A 328 -28.84 14.81 2.08
CA HIS A 328 -29.80 15.86 2.49
C HIS A 328 -29.11 16.90 3.36
N ALA A 329 -28.41 16.48 4.40
CA ALA A 329 -27.68 17.37 5.30
C ALA A 329 -26.63 18.22 4.58
N ALA A 330 -25.91 17.65 3.60
CA ALA A 330 -24.94 18.40 2.81
C ALA A 330 -25.59 19.52 1.99
N ILE A 331 -26.74 19.24 1.36
CA ILE A 331 -27.50 20.24 0.60
C ILE A 331 -28.10 21.30 1.54
N GLU A 332 -28.66 20.91 2.69
CA GLU A 332 -29.17 21.82 3.70
C GLU A 332 -28.10 22.78 4.22
N VAL A 333 -26.89 22.28 4.50
CA VAL A 333 -25.73 23.10 4.91
C VAL A 333 -25.34 24.10 3.81
N LEU A 334 -25.33 23.68 2.54
CA LEU A 334 -25.04 24.57 1.43
C LEU A 334 -26.09 25.67 1.29
N PHE A 335 -27.38 25.33 1.40
CA PHE A 335 -28.47 26.31 1.39
C PHE A 335 -28.40 27.28 2.56
N ALA A 336 -28.13 26.79 3.78
CA ALA A 336 -27.91 27.63 4.95
C ALA A 336 -26.71 28.58 4.78
N GLY A 337 -25.71 28.18 3.99
CA GLY A 337 -24.57 28.99 3.56
C GLY A 337 -24.87 29.94 2.39
N ASN A 338 -26.13 30.15 2.01
CA ASN A 338 -26.55 30.93 0.85
C ASN A 338 -25.98 30.43 -0.50
N ARG A 339 -25.77 29.11 -0.63
CA ARG A 339 -25.40 28.46 -1.90
C ARG A 339 -26.58 27.66 -2.40
N ARG A 340 -27.00 27.87 -3.65
CA ARG A 340 -27.92 26.94 -4.31
C ARG A 340 -27.18 25.67 -4.70
N ALA A 341 -27.67 24.52 -4.22
CA ALA A 341 -27.01 23.25 -4.43
C ALA A 341 -27.95 22.21 -5.03
N GLY A 342 -27.46 21.51 -6.05
CA GLY A 342 -28.19 20.43 -6.73
C GLY A 342 -27.36 19.15 -6.83
N LEU A 343 -28.02 18.02 -7.03
CA LEU A 343 -27.35 16.74 -7.26
C LEU A 343 -26.70 16.69 -8.64
N LEU A 344 -25.50 16.11 -8.70
CA LEU A 344 -24.85 15.78 -9.97
C LEU A 344 -25.64 14.68 -10.68
N THR A 345 -26.03 14.93 -11.94
CA THR A 345 -26.79 13.97 -12.76
C THR A 345 -26.03 13.57 -14.02
N PRO A 346 -26.23 12.33 -14.51
CA PRO A 346 -25.54 11.84 -15.71
C PRO A 346 -26.01 12.57 -16.98
N LEU A 347 -25.09 12.73 -17.94
CA LEU A 347 -25.36 13.37 -19.24
C LEU A 347 -25.55 12.35 -20.39
N ASP A 348 -25.20 11.09 -20.15
CA ASP A 348 -25.15 10.01 -21.14
C ASP A 348 -26.53 9.45 -21.55
N GLY A 349 -27.63 10.10 -21.15
CA GLY A 349 -29.00 9.63 -21.33
C GLY A 349 -29.36 8.36 -20.52
N ASN A 350 -28.39 7.78 -19.81
CA ASN A 350 -28.61 6.64 -18.95
C ASN A 350 -29.19 7.12 -17.62
N LYS A 351 -30.39 6.63 -17.27
CA LYS A 351 -31.05 6.97 -16.00
C LYS A 351 -30.32 6.41 -14.77
N ARG A 352 -29.27 5.60 -14.95
CA ARG A 352 -28.47 5.06 -13.84
C ARG A 352 -27.63 6.19 -13.22
N PRO A 353 -27.74 6.41 -11.89
CA PRO A 353 -26.93 7.38 -11.18
C PRO A 353 -25.42 7.21 -11.43
N LEU A 354 -24.70 8.33 -11.33
CA LEU A 354 -23.24 8.36 -11.43
C LEU A 354 -22.59 7.63 -10.25
N CYS A 355 -21.42 7.05 -10.50
CA CYS A 355 -20.57 6.46 -9.49
C CYS A 355 -19.10 6.79 -9.81
N CYS A 356 -18.25 6.80 -8.79
CA CYS A 356 -16.83 7.09 -8.91
C CYS A 356 -15.99 5.91 -9.47
N GLY A 357 -16.62 4.75 -9.71
CA GLY A 357 -15.92 3.53 -10.18
C GLY A 357 -15.11 2.79 -9.11
N ARG A 358 -15.13 3.26 -7.85
CA ARG A 358 -14.31 2.71 -6.77
C ARG A 358 -14.56 1.22 -6.51
N THR A 359 -15.80 0.76 -6.61
CA THR A 359 -16.17 -0.65 -6.40
C THR A 359 -15.47 -1.58 -7.41
N PHE A 360 -15.33 -1.15 -8.66
CA PHE A 360 -14.56 -1.86 -9.68
C PHE A 360 -13.06 -1.75 -9.41
N LEU A 361 -12.58 -0.54 -9.13
CA LEU A 361 -11.15 -0.26 -8.97
C LEU A 361 -10.55 -1.05 -7.81
N SER A 362 -11.25 -1.17 -6.67
CA SER A 362 -10.76 -1.92 -5.51
C SER A 362 -10.53 -3.42 -5.77
N LEU A 363 -11.14 -3.94 -6.85
CA LEU A 363 -11.08 -5.34 -7.26
C LEU A 363 -10.26 -5.55 -8.54
N GLY A 364 -9.47 -4.55 -8.97
CA GLY A 364 -8.62 -4.69 -10.16
C GLY A 364 -9.37 -4.62 -11.49
N LEU A 365 -10.66 -4.28 -11.50
CA LEU A 365 -11.47 -4.12 -12.71
C LEU A 365 -11.28 -2.71 -13.30
N VAL A 366 -10.06 -2.45 -13.79
CA VAL A 366 -9.60 -1.10 -14.17
C VAL A 366 -10.39 -0.52 -15.33
N GLU A 367 -10.76 -1.33 -16.33
CA GLU A 367 -11.53 -0.89 -17.50
C GLU A 367 -12.93 -0.42 -17.11
N GLN A 368 -13.63 -1.21 -16.29
CA GLN A 368 -14.95 -0.86 -15.78
C GLN A 368 -14.88 0.39 -14.89
N ALA A 369 -13.85 0.48 -14.04
CA ALA A 369 -13.60 1.67 -13.22
C ALA A 369 -13.38 2.91 -14.10
N THR A 370 -12.60 2.78 -15.17
CA THR A 370 -12.34 3.85 -16.13
C THR A 370 -13.62 4.31 -16.82
N SER A 371 -14.49 3.37 -17.21
CA SER A 371 -15.78 3.69 -17.81
C SER A 371 -16.68 4.50 -16.85
N GLU A 372 -16.83 4.09 -15.59
CA GLU A 372 -17.60 4.86 -14.61
C GLU A 372 -16.97 6.22 -14.31
N ALA A 373 -15.65 6.27 -14.19
CA ALA A 373 -14.92 7.53 -13.96
C ALA A 373 -15.12 8.51 -15.12
N ASN A 374 -15.10 8.05 -16.37
CA ASN A 374 -15.36 8.89 -17.53
C ASN A 374 -16.78 9.45 -17.52
N ARG A 375 -17.80 8.64 -17.18
CA ARG A 375 -19.19 9.12 -17.01
C ARG A 375 -19.29 10.22 -15.95
N PHE A 376 -18.59 10.04 -14.83
CA PHE A 376 -18.53 11.03 -13.76
C PHE A 376 -17.84 12.32 -14.22
N VAL A 377 -16.66 12.19 -14.85
CA VAL A 377 -15.87 13.33 -15.33
C VAL A 377 -16.64 14.13 -16.37
N GLU A 378 -17.30 13.48 -17.32
CA GLU A 378 -18.13 14.15 -18.33
C GLU A 378 -19.24 15.00 -17.68
N ALA A 379 -19.96 14.44 -16.70
CA ALA A 379 -20.99 15.19 -15.97
C ALA A 379 -20.40 16.31 -15.11
N ALA A 380 -19.27 16.07 -14.44
CA ALA A 380 -18.64 17.04 -13.56
C ALA A 380 -18.00 18.21 -14.33
N LEU A 381 -17.39 17.94 -15.49
CA LEU A 381 -16.71 18.95 -16.31
C LEU A 381 -17.65 20.08 -16.72
N LEU A 382 -18.90 19.76 -17.07
CA LEU A 382 -19.94 20.76 -17.39
C LEU A 382 -20.08 21.85 -16.31
N HIS A 383 -19.96 21.46 -15.05
CA HIS A 383 -20.08 22.38 -13.91
C HIS A 383 -18.74 23.02 -13.55
N ILE A 384 -17.64 22.26 -13.61
CA ILE A 384 -16.29 22.76 -13.32
C ILE A 384 -15.89 23.88 -14.29
N GLU A 385 -16.18 23.73 -15.59
CA GLU A 385 -15.92 24.74 -16.61
C GLU A 385 -16.69 26.05 -16.37
N ARG A 386 -17.82 25.98 -15.65
CA ARG A 386 -18.61 27.14 -15.22
C ARG A 386 -18.14 27.71 -13.88
N GLY A 387 -17.06 27.18 -13.30
CA GLY A 387 -16.55 27.59 -12.00
C GLY A 387 -17.39 27.08 -10.81
N ILE A 388 -18.28 26.11 -11.04
CA ILE A 388 -19.16 25.56 -9.99
C ILE A 388 -18.43 24.39 -9.30
N PRO A 389 -18.21 24.44 -7.97
CA PRO A 389 -17.54 23.38 -7.23
C PRO A 389 -18.38 22.11 -7.14
N ILE A 390 -17.71 20.96 -7.21
CA ILE A 390 -18.29 19.65 -6.91
C ILE A 390 -17.96 19.27 -5.46
N VAL A 391 -18.99 18.99 -4.68
CA VAL A 391 -18.91 18.55 -3.28
C VAL A 391 -19.17 17.05 -3.22
N GLY A 392 -18.18 16.26 -2.81
CA GLY A 392 -18.37 14.84 -2.52
C GLY A 392 -18.26 14.55 -1.04
N LEU A 393 -19.02 13.57 -0.57
CA LEU A 393 -19.13 13.24 0.86
C LEU A 393 -18.27 12.07 1.28
N GLU A 394 -18.06 11.10 0.37
CA GLU A 394 -17.28 9.90 0.63
C GLU A 394 -15.81 10.08 0.21
N PRO A 395 -14.84 10.13 1.15
CA PRO A 395 -13.44 10.33 0.85
C PRO A 395 -12.88 9.31 -0.15
N SER A 396 -13.31 8.06 -0.11
CA SER A 396 -12.82 7.01 -1.03
C SER A 396 -13.31 7.16 -2.47
N CYS A 397 -14.34 7.97 -2.70
CA CYS A 397 -14.85 8.30 -4.02
C CYS A 397 -14.29 9.60 -4.60
N ILE A 398 -13.69 10.47 -3.77
CA ILE A 398 -13.09 11.75 -4.18
C ILE A 398 -11.55 11.77 -4.13
N LEU A 399 -10.88 10.74 -3.58
CA LEU A 399 -9.41 10.59 -3.40
C LEU A 399 -8.83 9.30 -4.01
#